data_AF-A0A6I6EQK7-F1
#
_entry.id   AF-A0A6I6EQK7-F1
#
_cell.length_a   1.000
_cell.length_b   1.000
_cell.length_c   1.000
_cell.angle_alpha   90.00
_cell.angle_beta   90.00
_cell.angle_gamma   90.00
#
_symmetry.space_group_name_H-M   'P 1'
#
loop_
_entity.id
_entity.type
_entity.pdbx_description
1 polymer ?
#
loop_
_entity_poly.entity_id
_entity_poly.type
_entity_poly.pdbx_seq_one_letter_code
_entity_poly.pdbx_strand_id
1 'polypeptide(L)'
;MLKSIRKIISDREKVPPYIVFPDSTLRELSEYLPQDHDAMLKIKGVGEAKLKRYGDEFLEVIKRYSEENGLKSIEQEENIAEEEKIPSHILSYNMYKCGKP
;
A
#
# COMPACT_ATOMS: atom_id res chain seq x y z
N MET A 1 14.57 -4.82 0.30
CA MET A 1 14.29 -4.58 -1.12
C MET A 1 14.28 -3.09 -1.47
N LEU A 2 13.40 -2.25 -0.90
CA LEU A 2 13.31 -0.82 -1.26
C LEU A 2 14.58 0.02 -1.00
N LYS A 3 15.42 -0.38 -0.05
CA LYS A 3 16.73 0.25 0.19
C LYS A 3 17.68 0.11 -1.00
N SER A 4 17.61 -1.00 -1.73
CA SER A 4 18.49 -1.28 -2.87
C SER A 4 18.12 -0.41 -4.07
N ILE A 5 16.82 -0.31 -4.41
CA ILE A 5 16.37 0.55 -5.51
C ILE A 5 16.63 2.03 -5.20
N ARG A 6 16.43 2.46 -3.94
CA ARG A 6 16.80 3.81 -3.51
C ARG A 6 18.27 4.11 -3.76
N LYS A 7 19.17 3.15 -3.45
CA LYS A 7 20.60 3.29 -3.68
C LYS A 7 20.91 3.39 -5.18
N ILE A 8 20.31 2.54 -6.01
CA ILE A 8 20.50 2.57 -7.47
C ILE A 8 20.09 3.94 -8.04
N ILE A 9 18.93 4.44 -7.65
CA ILE A 9 18.44 5.75 -8.11
C ILE A 9 19.33 6.87 -7.57
N SER A 10 19.73 6.82 -6.31
CA SER A 10 20.59 7.84 -5.72
C SER A 10 21.97 7.91 -6.37
N ASP A 11 22.55 6.75 -6.69
CA ASP A 11 23.83 6.64 -7.37
C ASP A 11 23.73 7.18 -8.82
N ARG A 12 22.62 6.89 -9.51
CA ARG A 12 22.34 7.40 -10.87
C ARG A 12 22.16 8.91 -10.90
N GLU A 13 21.40 9.46 -9.97
CA GLU A 13 21.12 10.89 -9.84
C GLU A 13 22.28 11.66 -9.16
N LYS A 14 23.31 10.95 -8.66
CA LYS A 14 24.43 11.50 -7.88
C LYS A 14 23.96 12.34 -6.68
N VAL A 15 22.90 11.89 -6.02
CA VAL A 15 22.36 12.51 -4.81
C VAL A 15 22.47 11.54 -3.63
N PRO A 16 22.52 12.03 -2.39
CA PRO A 16 22.42 11.14 -1.22
C PRO A 16 21.09 10.36 -1.21
N PRO A 17 21.06 9.09 -0.75
CA PRO A 17 19.86 8.25 -0.75
C PRO A 17 18.62 8.88 -0.11
N TYR A 18 18.80 9.61 0.99
CA TYR A 18 17.70 10.24 1.73
C TYR A 18 16.99 11.36 0.92
N ILE A 19 17.61 11.90 -0.14
CA ILE A 19 17.01 12.89 -1.03
C ILE A 19 15.93 12.26 -1.91
N VAL A 20 16.15 11.02 -2.38
CA VAL A 20 15.16 10.27 -3.16
C VAL A 20 13.92 10.04 -2.30
N PHE A 21 14.07 9.24 -1.24
CA PHE A 21 13.06 9.08 -0.20
C PHE A 21 13.71 8.95 1.19
N PRO A 22 13.21 9.68 2.21
CA PRO A 22 13.68 9.49 3.57
C PRO A 22 13.26 8.09 4.08
N ASP A 23 13.91 7.63 5.15
CA ASP A 23 13.65 6.31 5.72
C ASP A 23 12.19 6.14 6.20
N SER A 24 11.55 7.22 6.66
CA SER A 24 10.14 7.22 7.04
C SER A 24 9.24 6.86 5.87
N THR A 25 9.46 7.47 4.70
CA THR A 25 8.70 7.21 3.49
C THR A 25 8.94 5.80 2.97
N LEU A 26 10.18 5.29 3.02
CA LEU A 26 10.46 3.90 2.66
C LEU A 26 9.73 2.89 3.55
N ARG A 27 9.62 3.20 4.84
CA ARG A 27 8.89 2.36 5.79
C ARG A 27 7.41 2.30 5.41
N GLU A 28 6.78 3.45 5.21
CA GLU A 28 5.38 3.52 4.78
C GLU A 28 5.16 2.82 3.42
N LEU A 29 6.02 3.03 2.43
CA LEU A 29 5.93 2.32 1.14
C LEU A 29 5.99 0.79 1.28
N SER A 30 6.78 0.29 2.23
CA SER A 30 6.88 -1.16 2.50
C SER A 30 5.67 -1.70 3.27
N GLU A 31 4.99 -0.85 4.02
CA GLU A 31 3.84 -1.19 4.85
C GLU A 31 2.55 -1.17 4.02
N TYR A 32 2.30 -0.09 3.28
CA TYR A 32 1.08 0.08 2.50
C TYR A 32 1.12 -0.61 1.12
N LEU A 33 2.32 -0.91 0.60
CA LEU A 33 2.55 -1.56 -0.70
C LEU A 33 1.69 -0.95 -1.84
N PRO A 34 1.79 0.36 -2.09
CA PRO A 34 0.95 1.03 -3.08
C PRO A 34 1.08 0.41 -4.47
N GLN A 35 -0.05 0.23 -5.15
CA GLN A 35 -0.13 -0.43 -6.45
C GLN A 35 -0.34 0.55 -7.62
N ASP A 36 -0.54 1.83 -7.30
CA ASP A 36 -0.72 2.90 -8.27
C ASP A 36 -0.17 4.24 -7.75
N HIS A 37 -0.19 5.24 -8.62
CA HIS A 37 0.31 6.57 -8.33
C HIS A 37 -0.50 7.29 -7.25
N ASP A 38 -1.81 7.07 -7.21
CA ASP A 38 -2.70 7.75 -6.26
C ASP A 38 -2.46 7.22 -4.84
N ALA A 39 -2.30 5.91 -4.68
CA ALA A 39 -1.90 5.26 -3.44
C ALA A 39 -0.49 5.71 -3.00
N MET A 40 0.46 5.86 -3.93
CA MET A 40 1.78 6.40 -3.60
C MET A 40 1.71 7.87 -3.14
N LEU A 41 0.82 8.69 -3.70
CA LEU A 41 0.66 10.10 -3.30
C LEU A 41 0.08 10.26 -1.89
N LYS A 42 -0.65 9.25 -1.39
CA LYS A 42 -1.14 9.24 0.00
C LYS A 42 -0.03 9.00 1.02
N ILE A 43 1.13 8.50 0.58
CA ILE A 43 2.26 8.20 1.47
C ILE A 43 2.97 9.49 1.88
N LYS A 44 3.26 9.62 3.17
CA LYS A 44 3.88 10.83 3.71
C LYS A 44 5.30 10.99 3.17
N GLY A 45 5.56 12.15 2.58
CA GLY A 45 6.86 12.50 1.99
C GLY A 45 7.01 12.11 0.52
N VAL A 46 5.96 11.55 -0.10
CA VAL A 46 5.84 11.43 -1.56
C VAL A 46 5.04 12.63 -2.08
N GLY A 47 5.72 13.56 -2.74
CA GLY A 47 5.08 14.66 -3.47
C GLY A 47 5.06 14.38 -4.98
N GLU A 48 4.23 15.11 -5.72
CA GLU A 48 4.08 14.93 -7.18
C GLU A 48 5.41 14.94 -7.95
N ALA A 49 6.34 15.84 -7.58
CA ALA A 49 7.64 15.91 -8.24
C ALA A 49 8.48 14.64 -8.05
N LYS A 50 8.41 14.02 -6.86
CA LYS A 50 9.11 12.77 -6.57
C LYS A 50 8.40 11.58 -7.21
N LEU A 51 7.07 11.58 -7.19
CA LEU A 51 6.26 10.56 -7.86
C LEU A 51 6.56 10.52 -9.36
N LYS A 52 6.58 11.67 -10.04
CA LYS A 52 6.89 11.73 -11.47
C LYS A 52 8.32 11.30 -11.81
N ARG A 53 9.27 11.46 -10.87
CA ARG A 53 10.68 11.13 -11.10
C ARG A 53 11.04 9.71 -10.75
N TYR A 54 10.48 9.17 -9.67
CA TYR A 54 10.90 7.91 -9.08
C TYR A 54 9.73 6.93 -8.86
N GLY A 55 8.48 7.39 -8.97
CA GLY A 55 7.29 6.61 -8.66
C GLY A 55 7.19 5.34 -9.49
N ASP A 56 7.41 5.42 -10.81
CA ASP A 56 7.32 4.27 -11.70
C ASP A 56 8.28 3.14 -11.31
N GLU A 57 9.54 3.48 -11.04
CA GLU A 57 10.57 2.52 -10.65
C GLU A 57 10.26 1.86 -9.30
N PHE A 58 9.73 2.62 -8.34
CA PHE A 58 9.30 2.06 -7.06
C PHE A 58 8.04 1.20 -7.20
N LEU A 59 7.05 1.63 -7.98
CA LEU A 59 5.83 0.86 -8.25
C LEU A 59 6.13 -0.48 -8.89
N GLU A 60 7.03 -0.53 -9.87
CA GLU A 60 7.41 -1.78 -10.52
C GLU A 60 7.97 -2.80 -9.51
N VAL A 61 8.86 -2.35 -8.62
CA VAL A 61 9.45 -3.21 -7.59
C VAL A 61 8.42 -3.63 -6.54
N ILE A 62 7.53 -2.73 -6.14
CA ILE A 62 6.46 -3.03 -5.18
C ILE A 62 5.47 -4.04 -5.77
N LYS A 63 5.07 -3.86 -7.03
CA LYS A 63 4.20 -4.80 -7.77
C LYS A 63 4.83 -6.17 -7.88
N ARG A 64 6.08 -6.25 -8.35
CA ARG A 64 6.81 -7.53 -8.45
C ARG A 64 6.86 -8.25 -7.10
N TYR A 65 7.14 -7.52 -6.02
CA TYR A 65 7.18 -8.11 -4.69
C TYR A 65 5.82 -8.58 -4.19
N SER A 66 4.77 -7.79 -4.44
CA SER A 66 3.38 -8.15 -4.14
C SER A 66 2.97 -9.42 -4.88
N GLU A 67 3.28 -9.53 -6.17
CA GLU A 67 3.03 -10.72 -6.99
C GLU A 67 3.80 -11.96 -6.49
N GLU A 68 5.10 -11.80 -6.19
CA GLU A 68 5.95 -12.90 -5.70
C GLU A 68 5.53 -13.43 -4.33
N ASN A 69 4.97 -12.58 -3.47
CA ASN A 69 4.60 -12.93 -2.09
C ASN A 69 3.08 -13.10 -1.91
N GLY A 70 2.28 -12.90 -2.96
CA GLY A 70 0.82 -12.94 -2.90
C GLY A 70 0.19 -11.90 -1.98
N LEU A 71 0.86 -10.76 -1.75
CA LEU A 71 0.42 -9.71 -0.82
C LEU A 71 -0.45 -8.70 -1.55
N LYS A 72 -1.54 -8.24 -0.93
CA LYS A 72 -2.38 -7.14 -1.44
C LYS A 72 -2.05 -5.83 -0.71
N SER A 73 -2.30 -4.70 -1.37
CA SER A 73 -2.16 -3.39 -0.72
C SER A 73 -3.20 -3.23 0.38
N ILE A 74 -2.83 -2.54 1.47
CA ILE A 74 -3.72 -2.33 2.62
C ILE A 74 -5.00 -1.57 2.21
N GLU A 75 -4.93 -0.70 1.18
CA GLU A 75 -6.10 0.01 0.65
C GLU A 75 -7.14 -0.93 -0.01
N GLN A 76 -6.75 -2.13 -0.44
CA GLN A 76 -7.67 -3.11 -1.00
C GLN A 76 -8.40 -3.92 0.08
N GLU A 77 -7.86 -4.04 1.30
CA GLU A 77 -8.57 -4.70 2.40
C GLU A 77 -9.80 -3.91 2.85
N GLU A 78 -9.73 -2.58 2.89
CA GLU A 78 -10.89 -1.73 3.19
C GLU A 78 -11.98 -1.82 2.11
N ASN A 79 -11.60 -1.94 0.82
CA ASN A 79 -12.56 -2.07 -0.28
C ASN A 79 -13.20 -3.46 -0.38
N ILE A 80 -12.53 -4.53 0.06
CA ILE A 80 -13.11 -5.89 0.10
C ILE A 80 -14.02 -6.05 1.33
N ALA A 81 -13.77 -5.32 2.42
CA ALA A 81 -14.55 -5.40 3.65
C ALA A 81 -15.94 -4.74 3.60
N GLU A 82 -16.29 -4.02 2.52
CA GLU A 82 -17.62 -3.41 2.38
C GLU A 82 -18.68 -4.35 1.76
N GLU A 83 -18.30 -5.39 1.01
CA GLU A 83 -19.28 -6.29 0.35
C GLU A 83 -19.65 -7.56 1.13
N GLU A 84 -18.99 -7.86 2.26
CA GLU A 84 -19.39 -8.98 3.15
C GLU A 84 -19.68 -8.58 4.60
N LYS A 85 -20.15 -7.35 4.85
CA LYS A 85 -20.85 -7.08 6.12
C LYS A 85 -22.28 -7.61 6.02
N ILE A 86 -22.50 -8.86 6.43
CA ILE A 86 -23.82 -9.26 6.93
C ILE A 86 -24.14 -8.27 8.07
N PRO A 87 -25.13 -7.36 7.93
CA PRO A 87 -25.28 -6.29 8.91
C PRO A 87 -25.70 -6.91 10.25
N SER A 88 -25.09 -6.47 11.34
CA SER A 88 -25.26 -6.99 12.72
C SER A 88 -26.72 -7.21 13.13
N HIS A 89 -27.66 -6.45 12.57
CA HIS A 89 -29.09 -6.63 12.79
C HIS A 89 -29.67 -7.97 12.28
N ILE A 90 -29.05 -8.62 11.28
CA ILE A 90 -29.47 -9.92 10.75
C ILE A 90 -29.04 -11.04 11.72
N LEU A 91 -27.89 -10.89 12.37
CA LEU A 91 -27.41 -11.84 13.38
C LEU A 91 -28.36 -11.87 14.59
N SER A 92 -28.79 -10.70 15.06
CA SER A 92 -29.78 -10.59 16.14
C SER A 92 -31.16 -11.10 15.72
N TYR A 93 -31.62 -10.81 14.49
CA TYR A 93 -32.91 -11.30 13.99
C TYR A 93 -32.95 -12.83 13.85
N ASN A 94 -31.85 -13.43 13.38
CA ASN A 94 -31.74 -14.89 13.25
C ASN A 94 -31.64 -15.58 14.62
N MET A 95 -30.94 -15.00 15.60
CA MET A 95 -30.97 -15.51 16.99
C MET A 95 -32.37 -15.42 17.60
N TYR A 96 -33.11 -14.34 17.31
CA TYR A 96 -34.49 -14.16 17.78
C TYR A 96 -35.48 -15.15 17.12
N LYS A 97 -35.20 -15.60 15.90
CA LYS A 97 -36.03 -16.57 15.15
C LYS A 97 -35.66 -18.03 15.42
N CYS A 98 -34.40 -18.33 15.77
CA CYS A 98 -33.94 -19.67 16.11
C CYS A 98 -34.15 -20.05 17.58
N GLY A 99 -34.53 -19.10 18.44
CA GLY A 99 -35.09 -19.37 19.77
C GLY A 99 -36.61 -19.51 19.72
N LYS A 100 -37.10 -20.67 19.29
CA LYS A 100 -38.47 -21.16 19.55
C LYS A 100 -38.37 -22.63 19.91
N PRO A 101 -39.14 -23.16 20.87
CA PRO A 101 -40.58 -22.91 21.07
C PRO A 101 -40.94 -21.92 22.17
#